data_AF-A0A7R9D4C3-F1
#
_entry.id   AF-A0A7R9D4C3-F1
#
_cell.length_a   1.000
_cell.length_b   1.000
_cell.length_c   1.000
_cell.angle_alpha   90.00
_cell.angle_beta   90.00
_cell.angle_gamma   90.00
#
_symmetry.space_group_name_H-M   'P 1'
#
loop_
_entity.id
_entity.type
_entity.pdbx_description
1 polymer ?
#
loop_
_entity_poly.entity_id
_entity_poly.type
_entity_poly.pdbx_seq_one_letter_code
_entity_poly.pdbx_strand_id
1 'polypeptide(L)'
;MEWSQDGRILASASDDVQVILWDPLLHRKIHAIQTGHQGNIFSVKFLPQSGDSVLLTGAGDCRIRVHDVNLKETTHICSCHTGRVKRLATAPDVPYMFWSAAEDGTVIIHLRILYDPIGNDNTTWQAELEKGNPK
;
A
#
# COMPACT_ATOMS: atom_id res chain seq x y z
N MET A 1 10.03 3.64 4.92
CA MET A 1 9.33 3.69 6.23
C MET A 1 8.23 4.72 6.14
N GLU A 2 7.17 4.57 6.94
CA GLU A 2 6.01 5.47 6.96
C GLU A 2 5.42 5.57 8.37
N TRP A 3 5.06 6.77 8.80
CA TRP A 3 4.32 6.98 10.04
C TRP A 3 2.82 6.80 9.82
N SER A 4 2.13 6.22 10.81
CA SER A 4 0.67 6.25 10.89
C SER A 4 0.15 7.68 11.00
N GLN A 5 -1.11 7.92 10.63
CA GLN A 5 -1.67 9.27 10.65
C GLN A 5 -1.71 9.86 12.07
N ASP A 6 -1.89 9.02 13.09
CA ASP A 6 -1.85 9.41 14.49
C ASP A 6 -0.43 9.50 15.10
N GLY A 7 0.60 9.13 14.33
CA GLY A 7 2.01 9.15 14.74
C GLY A 7 2.40 8.09 15.77
N ARG A 8 1.53 7.13 16.09
CA ARG A 8 1.80 6.09 17.12
C ARG A 8 2.54 4.88 16.59
N ILE A 9 2.44 4.61 15.28
CA ILE A 9 3.01 3.44 14.64
C ILE A 9 3.97 3.90 13.55
N LEU A 10 5.16 3.28 13.50
CA LEU A 10 6.07 3.38 12.37
C LEU A 10 6.04 2.07 11.60
N ALA A 11 5.81 2.12 10.30
CA ALA A 11 5.92 1.00 9.39
C ALA A 11 7.27 1.03 8.67
N SER A 12 7.97 -0.10 8.61
CA SER A 12 9.14 -0.29 7.75
C SER A 12 8.92 -1.43 6.79
N ALA A 13 9.52 -1.35 5.61
CA ALA A 13 9.58 -2.43 4.64
C ALA A 13 10.98 -2.51 4.04
N SER A 14 11.42 -3.70 3.64
CA SER A 14 12.80 -3.98 3.25
C SER A 14 12.90 -5.10 2.21
N ASP A 15 14.12 -5.52 1.93
CA ASP A 15 14.50 -6.61 1.04
C ASP A 15 14.17 -8.00 1.61
N ASP A 16 13.89 -8.08 2.92
CA ASP A 16 13.40 -9.28 3.61
C ASP A 16 11.93 -9.60 3.31
N VAL A 17 11.30 -8.83 2.41
CA VAL A 17 9.91 -8.93 1.97
C VAL A 17 8.87 -8.86 3.09
N GLN A 18 9.24 -8.32 4.25
CA GLN A 18 8.33 -8.08 5.36
C GLN A 18 7.97 -6.60 5.48
N VAL A 19 6.77 -6.36 6.00
CA VAL A 19 6.45 -5.08 6.64
C VAL A 19 6.51 -5.29 8.14
N ILE A 20 7.26 -4.45 8.84
CA ILE A 20 7.36 -4.47 10.30
C ILE A 20 6.69 -3.22 10.86
N LEU A 21 5.82 -3.41 11.85
CA LEU A 21 5.22 -2.34 12.62
C LEU A 21 5.94 -2.17 13.95
N TRP A 22 6.25 -0.93 14.27
CA TRP A 22 7.00 -0.54 15.45
C TRP A 22 6.17 0.40 16.30
N ASP A 23 6.33 0.24 17.60
CA ASP A 23 5.98 1.25 18.60
C ASP A 23 7.28 2.02 18.90
N PRO A 24 7.45 3.21 18.33
CA PRO A 24 8.70 3.95 18.44
C PRO A 24 8.87 4.58 19.82
N LEU A 25 7.78 4.83 20.56
CA LEU A 25 7.85 5.36 21.92
C LEU A 25 8.34 4.29 22.90
N LEU A 26 7.90 3.04 22.70
CA LEU A 26 8.33 1.90 23.50
C LEU A 26 9.52 1.14 22.91
N HIS A 27 10.10 1.62 21.80
CA HIS A 27 11.27 1.04 21.13
C HIS A 27 11.12 -0.46 20.82
N ARG A 28 9.91 -0.90 20.44
CA ARG A 28 9.61 -2.33 20.25
C ARG A 28 8.92 -2.63 18.93
N LYS A 29 9.20 -3.81 18.39
CA LYS A 29 8.41 -4.41 17.32
C LYS A 29 7.02 -4.78 17.86
N ILE A 30 5.96 -4.33 17.18
CA ILE A 30 4.58 -4.71 17.47
C ILE A 30 4.29 -6.05 16.79
N HIS A 31 4.46 -6.13 15.47
CA HIS A 31 4.42 -7.37 14.70
C HIS A 31 5.05 -7.19 13.32
N ALA A 32 5.09 -8.27 12.53
CA ALA A 32 5.44 -8.23 11.12
C ALA A 32 4.31 -8.84 10.27
N ILE A 33 4.23 -8.42 9.02
CA ILE A 33 3.32 -8.93 7.99
C ILE A 33 4.19 -9.57 6.90
N GLN A 34 3.94 -10.84 6.62
CA GLN A 34 4.61 -11.55 5.52
C GLN A 34 3.89 -11.17 4.22
N THR A 35 4.47 -10.27 3.44
CA THR A 35 3.77 -9.64 2.31
C THR A 35 3.58 -10.58 1.12
N GLY A 36 4.36 -11.65 1.03
CA GLY A 36 4.42 -12.50 -0.16
C GLY A 36 5.04 -11.84 -1.39
N HIS A 37 5.63 -10.64 -1.28
CA HIS A 37 6.45 -10.06 -2.35
C HIS A 37 7.64 -10.98 -2.67
N GLN A 38 8.04 -11.00 -3.94
CA GLN A 38 9.21 -11.75 -4.43
C GLN A 38 10.33 -10.81 -4.89
N GLY A 39 10.56 -9.74 -4.14
CA GLY A 39 11.59 -8.74 -4.43
C GLY A 39 11.53 -7.59 -3.44
N ASN A 40 12.55 -6.74 -3.48
CA ASN A 40 12.73 -5.60 -2.57
C ASN A 40 11.47 -4.74 -2.49
N ILE A 41 10.98 -4.47 -1.29
CA ILE A 41 9.88 -3.54 -1.08
C ILE A 41 10.45 -2.12 -1.06
N PHE A 42 10.16 -1.34 -2.10
CA PHE A 42 10.70 0.01 -2.25
C PHE A 42 9.85 1.07 -1.55
N SER A 43 8.55 0.80 -1.37
CA SER A 43 7.62 1.77 -0.81
C SER A 43 6.59 1.10 0.09
N VAL A 44 6.30 1.74 1.22
CA VAL A 44 5.21 1.38 2.14
C VAL A 44 4.43 2.65 2.47
N LYS A 45 3.09 2.58 2.49
CA LYS A 45 2.20 3.69 2.84
C LYS A 45 1.00 3.22 3.65
N PHE A 46 0.58 4.00 4.64
CA PHE A 46 -0.76 3.86 5.20
C PHE A 46 -1.77 4.47 4.23
N LEU A 47 -2.91 3.81 4.05
CA LEU A 47 -4.01 4.36 3.26
C LEU A 47 -4.74 5.43 4.09
N PRO A 48 -4.88 6.67 3.58
CA PRO A 48 -5.62 7.71 4.28
C PRO A 48 -7.08 7.30 4.58
N GLN A 49 -7.59 7.75 5.73
CA GLN A 49 -8.97 7.50 6.20
C GLN A 49 -9.34 6.01 6.41
N SER A 50 -8.36 5.10 6.43
CA SER A 50 -8.59 3.71 6.84
C SER A 50 -8.41 3.48 8.34
N GLY A 51 -8.17 4.53 9.14
CA GLY A 51 -7.81 4.41 10.55
C GLY A 51 -6.54 3.58 10.77
N ASP A 52 -5.53 3.77 9.90
CA ASP A 52 -4.25 3.05 9.91
C ASP A 52 -4.36 1.51 9.83
N SER A 53 -5.54 0.98 9.50
CA SER A 53 -5.77 -0.47 9.35
C SER A 53 -5.29 -1.05 8.02
N VAL A 54 -4.96 -0.20 7.04
CA VAL A 54 -4.56 -0.64 5.69
C VAL A 54 -3.19 -0.10 5.32
N LEU A 55 -2.31 -1.02 4.92
CA LEU A 55 -0.98 -0.74 4.40
C LEU A 55 -0.89 -1.11 2.93
N LEU A 56 -0.15 -0.30 2.18
CA LEU A 56 0.15 -0.51 0.78
C LEU A 56 1.65 -0.75 0.64
N THR A 57 2.04 -1.72 -0.19
CA THR A 57 3.45 -1.96 -0.54
C THR A 57 3.65 -2.05 -2.03
N GLY A 58 4.73 -1.47 -2.53
CA GLY A 58 5.17 -1.55 -3.92
C GLY A 58 6.61 -2.08 -3.98
N ALA A 59 6.87 -3.04 -4.87
CA ALA A 59 8.13 -3.79 -4.84
C ALA A 59 8.72 -4.12 -6.22
N GLY A 60 9.89 -4.77 -6.18
CA GLY A 60 10.64 -5.24 -7.34
C GLY A 60 10.02 -6.41 -8.12
N ASP A 61 8.95 -7.02 -7.61
CA ASP A 61 8.20 -8.06 -8.32
C ASP A 61 7.09 -7.49 -9.22
N CYS A 62 7.14 -6.18 -9.49
CA CYS A 62 6.17 -5.43 -10.30
C CYS A 62 4.74 -5.45 -9.73
N ARG A 63 4.57 -5.82 -8.45
CA ARG A 63 3.27 -5.86 -7.78
C ARG A 63 3.11 -4.72 -6.81
N ILE A 64 1.84 -4.36 -6.61
CA ILE A 64 1.37 -3.61 -5.45
C ILE A 64 0.58 -4.59 -4.60
N ARG A 65 0.74 -4.54 -3.28
CA ARG A 65 -0.05 -5.34 -2.35
C ARG A 65 -0.71 -4.45 -1.30
N VAL A 66 -1.91 -4.84 -0.92
CA VAL A 66 -2.71 -4.21 0.13
C VAL A 66 -2.78 -5.19 1.28
N HIS A 67 -2.47 -4.72 2.49
CA HIS A 67 -2.44 -5.52 3.70
C HIS A 67 -3.41 -4.96 4.71
N ASP A 68 -4.17 -5.85 5.34
CA ASP A 68 -4.91 -5.53 6.54
C ASP A 68 -3.99 -5.74 7.76
N VAL A 69 -3.79 -4.67 8.52
CA VAL A 69 -2.90 -4.64 9.69
C VAL A 69 -3.45 -5.51 10.82
N ASN A 70 -4.77 -5.53 11.00
CA ASN A 70 -5.42 -6.27 12.09
C ASN A 70 -5.42 -7.78 11.81
N LEU A 71 -5.71 -8.16 10.57
CA LEU A 71 -5.70 -9.55 10.10
C LEU A 71 -4.28 -10.07 9.84
N LYS A 72 -3.30 -9.16 9.68
CA LYS A 72 -1.88 -9.45 9.40
C LYS A 72 -1.68 -10.21 8.09
N GLU A 73 -2.53 -9.94 7.11
CA GLU A 73 -2.54 -10.63 5.83
C GLU A 73 -2.62 -9.66 4.65
N THR A 74 -2.22 -10.16 3.48
CA THR A 74 -2.42 -9.48 2.21
C THR A 74 -3.84 -9.74 1.72
N THR A 75 -4.65 -8.70 1.61
CA THR A 75 -6.05 -8.80 1.17
C THR A 75 -6.19 -8.57 -0.33
N HIS A 76 -5.29 -7.83 -0.96
CA HIS A 76 -5.32 -7.59 -2.41
C HIS A 76 -3.94 -7.51 -3.05
N ILE A 77 -3.87 -7.88 -4.33
CA ILE A 77 -2.66 -7.83 -5.16
C ILE A 77 -3.01 -7.15 -6.49
N CYS A 78 -2.33 -6.05 -6.83
CA CYS A 78 -2.41 -5.43 -8.16
C CYS A 78 -1.29 -5.92 -9.06
N SER A 79 -1.67 -6.41 -10.23
CA SER A 79 -0.78 -6.88 -11.30
C SER A 79 -0.78 -5.92 -12.49
N CYS A 80 -0.74 -4.62 -12.20
CA CYS A 80 -0.99 -3.53 -13.14
C CYS A 80 0.28 -2.92 -13.75
N HIS A 81 1.45 -3.12 -13.14
CA HIS A 81 2.73 -2.66 -13.66
C HIS A 81 3.52 -3.81 -14.31
N THR A 82 4.29 -3.49 -15.34
CA THR A 82 5.24 -4.40 -15.98
C THR A 82 6.68 -4.16 -15.51
N GLY A 83 6.94 -3.03 -14.86
CA GLY A 83 8.22 -2.68 -14.24
C GLY A 83 8.15 -2.64 -12.71
N ARG A 84 9.31 -2.54 -12.05
CA ARG A 84 9.41 -2.48 -10.59
C ARG A 84 8.64 -1.27 -10.07
N VAL A 85 7.79 -1.47 -9.06
CA VAL A 85 7.03 -0.38 -8.44
C VAL A 85 7.94 0.33 -7.44
N LYS A 86 8.38 1.54 -7.79
CA LYS A 86 9.40 2.27 -7.02
C LYS A 86 8.83 3.17 -5.95
N ARG A 87 7.61 3.66 -6.15
CA ARG A 87 7.01 4.63 -5.24
C ARG A 87 5.50 4.45 -5.19
N LEU A 88 4.98 4.58 -3.97
CA LEU A 88 3.58 4.82 -3.70
C LEU A 88 3.43 6.21 -3.11
N ALA A 89 2.36 6.91 -3.47
CA ALA A 89 1.99 8.18 -2.89
C ALA A 89 0.52 8.14 -2.44
N THR A 90 0.24 8.84 -1.36
CA THR A 90 -1.11 9.03 -0.81
C THR A 90 -1.29 10.51 -0.52
N ALA A 91 -2.54 10.95 -0.45
CA ALA A 91 -2.88 12.33 -0.11
C ALA A 91 -3.82 12.31 1.11
N PRO A 92 -3.47 12.94 2.25
CA PRO A 92 -4.28 12.89 3.47
C PRO A 92 -5.72 13.40 3.32
N ASP A 93 -5.98 14.24 2.33
CA ASP A 93 -7.27 14.82 1.99
C ASP A 93 -8.04 14.03 0.94
N VAL A 94 -7.41 13.02 0.30
CA VAL A 94 -8.03 12.17 -0.70
C VAL A 94 -8.20 10.76 -0.12
N PRO A 95 -9.37 10.45 0.47
CA PRO A 95 -9.58 9.19 1.15
C PRO A 95 -9.52 8.04 0.17
N TYR A 96 -9.01 6.90 0.66
CA TYR A 96 -9.11 5.62 -0.06
C TYR A 96 -8.44 5.60 -1.43
N MET A 97 -7.58 6.58 -1.73
CA MET A 97 -6.90 6.72 -3.01
C MET A 97 -5.38 6.72 -2.84
N PHE A 98 -4.67 6.16 -3.82
CA PHE A 98 -3.22 6.21 -3.87
C PHE A 98 -2.70 6.16 -5.30
N TRP A 99 -1.47 6.57 -5.50
CA TRP A 99 -0.77 6.51 -6.79
C TRP A 99 0.40 5.55 -6.71
N SER A 100 0.65 4.82 -7.79
CA SER A 100 1.84 4.01 -7.96
C SER A 100 2.65 4.50 -9.15
N ALA A 101 3.97 4.55 -8.99
CA ALA A 101 4.91 4.87 -10.06
C ALA A 101 5.93 3.74 -10.21
N ALA A 102 6.14 3.29 -11.45
CA ALA A 102 7.00 2.16 -11.76
C ALA A 102 7.99 2.43 -12.90
N GLU A 103 8.95 1.52 -13.06
CA GLU A 103 9.98 1.58 -14.11
C GLU A 103 9.45 1.35 -15.53
N ASP A 104 8.19 0.93 -15.67
CA ASP A 104 7.51 0.87 -16.97
C ASP A 104 7.12 2.25 -17.52
N GLY A 105 7.46 3.32 -16.80
CA GLY A 105 7.20 4.70 -17.20
C GLY A 105 5.78 5.16 -16.91
N THR A 106 5.00 4.39 -16.15
CA THR A 106 3.60 4.71 -15.85
C THR A 106 3.38 5.18 -14.42
N VAL A 107 2.38 6.05 -14.26
CA VAL A 107 1.75 6.37 -12.99
C VAL A 107 0.30 5.91 -13.05
N ILE A 108 -0.13 5.12 -12.06
CA ILE A 108 -1.49 4.57 -11.99
C ILE A 108 -2.15 5.06 -10.71
N ILE A 109 -3.38 5.56 -10.84
CA ILE A 109 -4.25 5.93 -9.71
C ILE A 109 -5.04 4.70 -9.30
N HIS A 110 -5.17 4.47 -7.99
CA HIS A 110 -5.92 3.38 -7.41
C HIS A 110 -6.95 3.93 -6.44
N LEU A 111 -8.20 3.47 -6.54
CA LEU A 111 -9.31 3.82 -5.66
C LEU A 111 -9.83 2.56 -4.97
N ARG A 112 -9.93 2.60 -3.63
CA ARG A 112 -10.67 1.61 -2.84
C ARG A 112 -12.13 2.04 -2.75
N ILE A 113 -13.02 1.19 -3.26
CA ILE A 113 -14.46 1.43 -3.19
C ILE A 113 -15.03 0.67 -2.00
N LEU A 114 -15.60 1.42 -1.07
CA LEU A 114 -16.32 0.91 0.10
C LEU A 114 -17.83 0.98 -0.17
N TYR A 115 -18.36 0.11 -1.04
CA TYR A 115 -19.82 -0.01 -1.19
C TYR A 115 -20.24 -1.33 -1.85
N ASP A 116 -21.04 -2.13 -1.13
CA ASP A 116 -21.92 -3.16 -1.68
C ASP A 116 -23.35 -2.86 -1.17
N PRO A 117 -24.32 -2.52 -2.04
CA PRO A 117 -25.69 -2.21 -1.62
C PRO A 117 -26.42 -3.37 -0.91
N ILE A 118 -25.86 -4.58 -0.95
CA ILE A 118 -26.49 -5.83 -0.47
C ILE A 118 -25.96 -6.23 0.93
N GLY A 119 -24.98 -5.50 1.49
CA GLY A 119 -24.47 -5.74 2.84
C GLY A 119 -23.45 -6.88 2.95
N ASN A 120 -22.90 -7.35 1.83
CA ASN A 120 -21.71 -8.18 1.84
C ASN A 120 -20.46 -7.28 1.90
N ASP A 121 -19.46 -7.66 2.69
CA ASP A 121 -18.20 -6.93 2.83
C ASP A 121 -17.30 -7.11 1.59
N ASN A 122 -17.78 -6.66 0.42
CA ASN A 122 -17.10 -6.77 -0.85
C ASN A 122 -16.35 -5.46 -1.16
N THR A 123 -15.25 -5.23 -0.44
CA THR A 123 -14.29 -4.17 -0.81
C THR A 123 -13.70 -4.47 -2.19
N THR A 124 -13.71 -3.49 -3.10
CA THR A 124 -13.10 -3.62 -4.44
C THR A 124 -12.09 -2.51 -4.72
N TRP A 125 -11.15 -2.79 -5.62
CA TRP A 125 -10.11 -1.84 -6.07
C TRP A 125 -10.25 -1.56 -7.55
N GLN A 126 -10.26 -0.28 -7.90
CA GLN A 126 -10.19 0.19 -9.29
C GLN A 126 -8.85 0.87 -9.54
N ALA A 127 -8.30 0.69 -10.73
CA ALA A 127 -7.04 1.29 -11.14
C ALA A 127 -7.18 1.94 -12.51
N GLU A 128 -6.69 3.18 -12.64
CA GLU A 128 -6.71 3.95 -13.89
C GLU A 128 -5.33 4.52 -14.19
N LEU A 129 -4.90 4.40 -15.45
CA LEU A 129 -3.61 4.90 -15.91
C LEU A 129 -3.68 6.41 -16.18
N GLU A 130 -2.86 7.20 -15.50
CA GLU A 130 -2.61 8.58 -15.92
C GLU A 130 -1.65 8.56 -17.11
N LYS A 131 -2.17 8.80 -18.32
CA LYS A 131 -1.32 9.11 -19.47
C LYS A 131 -0.94 10.58 -19.40
N GLY A 132 0.27 10.86 -18.96
CA GLY A 132 0.86 12.18 -19.14
C GLY A 132 0.85 12.52 -20.64
N ASN A 133 0.26 13.65 -21.01
CA ASN A 133 0.35 14.13 -22.39
C ASN A 133 1.84 14.26 -22.74
N PRO A 134 2.32 13.62 -23.82
CA PRO A 134 3.66 13.89 -24.30
C PRO A 134 3.73 15.39 -24.64
N LYS A 135 4.78 16.05 -24.13
CA LYS A 135 5.09 17.44 -24.50
C LYS A 135 5.47 17.54 -25.97
#